data_AF-A0A0C3HJF6-F1
#
_entry.id   AF-A0A0C3HJF6-F1
#
_cell.length_a   1.000
_cell.length_b   1.000
_cell.length_c   1.000
_cell.angle_alpha   90.00
_cell.angle_beta   90.00
_cell.angle_gamma   90.00
#
_symmetry.space_group_name_H-M   'P 1'
#
loop_
_entity.id
_entity.type
_entity.pdbx_description
1 polymer ?
#
loop_
_entity_poly.entity_id
_entity_poly.type
_entity_poly.pdbx_seq_one_letter_code
_entity_poly.pdbx_strand_id
1 'polypeptide(L)'
;MLDAITTLIDGMDSYSAELPTLGADIGVLGPLYFVTWKCRDIPIRAKTMDLIGRAPAREGIWRRESALKLARWKVRKEESEATRLGWQLGEIIPEAARVYWETLDEVERDDGTKVTMVRWCARRGVEVHCEEEVEGMGIEMGKMT
;
A
#
# COMPACT_ATOMS: atom_id res chain seq x y z
N MET A 1 -15.75 12.48 7.00
CA MET A 1 -14.39 12.02 6.63
C MET A 1 -14.44 11.13 5.38
N LEU A 2 -15.42 10.22 5.27
CA LEU A 2 -15.68 9.46 4.05
C LEU A 2 -15.97 10.38 2.85
N ASP A 3 -16.81 11.41 3.02
CA ASP A 3 -17.22 12.33 1.93
C ASP A 3 -16.05 13.05 1.23
N ALA A 4 -15.00 13.38 1.98
CA ALA A 4 -13.81 14.03 1.42
C ALA A 4 -12.98 13.06 0.58
N ILE A 5 -12.93 11.78 0.98
CA ILE A 5 -12.24 10.73 0.21
C ILE A 5 -13.04 10.43 -1.06
N THR A 6 -14.37 10.31 -0.98
CA THR A 6 -15.22 10.07 -2.17
C THR A 6 -15.12 11.23 -3.15
N THR A 7 -15.15 12.48 -2.68
CA THR A 7 -15.00 13.67 -3.54
C THR A 7 -13.65 13.70 -4.26
N LEU A 8 -12.56 13.33 -3.58
CA LEU A 8 -11.23 13.28 -4.18
C LEU A 8 -11.14 12.18 -5.25
N ILE A 9 -11.79 11.05 -5.00
CA ILE A 9 -11.88 9.93 -5.92
C ILE A 9 -12.72 10.28 -7.16
N ASP A 10 -13.87 10.91 -6.96
CA ASP A 10 -14.77 11.29 -8.07
C ASP A 10 -14.14 12.38 -8.95
N GLY A 11 -13.25 13.21 -8.38
CA GLY A 11 -12.41 14.13 -9.14
C GLY A 11 -11.35 13.43 -10.01
N MET A 12 -10.87 12.25 -9.63
CA MET A 12 -9.86 11.51 -10.40
C MET A 12 -10.42 10.78 -11.61
N ASP A 13 -11.70 10.39 -11.60
CA ASP A 13 -12.38 9.79 -12.77
C ASP A 13 -12.50 10.75 -13.96
N SER A 14 -12.20 12.05 -13.76
CA SER A 14 -12.18 13.08 -14.81
C SER A 14 -10.83 13.24 -15.54
N TYR A 15 -9.79 12.46 -15.18
CA TYR A 15 -8.49 12.52 -15.86
C TYR A 15 -8.56 11.93 -17.29
N SER A 16 -8.70 12.80 -18.30
CA SER A 16 -8.61 12.41 -19.72
C SER A 16 -7.15 12.15 -20.14
N ALA A 17 -6.92 11.08 -20.89
CA ALA A 17 -5.62 10.54 -21.30
C ALA A 17 -4.82 11.36 -22.34
N GLU A 18 -5.08 12.66 -22.51
CA GLU A 18 -4.62 13.45 -23.67
C GLU A 18 -3.84 14.72 -23.28
N LEU A 19 -3.16 14.77 -22.13
CA LEU A 19 -2.28 15.89 -21.78
C LEU A 19 -0.79 15.49 -21.78
N PRO A 20 0.08 16.23 -22.50
CA PRO A 20 1.52 16.03 -22.46
C PRO A 20 2.02 16.11 -21.01
N THR A 21 2.80 15.13 -20.60
CA THR A 21 3.37 14.98 -19.25
C THR A 21 4.40 16.05 -18.95
N LEU A 22 3.95 17.27 -18.67
CA LEU A 22 4.71 18.25 -17.90
C LEU A 22 4.41 17.97 -16.43
N GLY A 23 5.41 17.54 -15.67
CA GLY A 23 5.28 17.03 -14.30
C GLY A 23 4.53 17.96 -13.36
N ALA A 24 3.21 17.79 -13.29
CA ALA A 24 2.40 18.43 -12.27
C ALA A 24 2.54 17.62 -10.98
N ASP A 25 3.12 18.26 -9.98
CA ASP A 25 3.19 17.88 -8.56
C ASP A 25 1.80 17.69 -7.90
N ILE A 26 0.81 17.14 -8.61
CA ILE A 26 -0.46 16.71 -8.03
C ILE A 26 -0.20 15.35 -7.38
N GLY A 27 0.34 15.40 -6.16
CA GLY A 27 0.73 14.24 -5.37
C GLY A 27 -0.47 13.43 -4.87
N VAL A 28 -1.04 12.60 -5.74
CA VAL A 28 -2.15 11.70 -5.41
C VAL A 28 -1.66 10.30 -5.04
N LEU A 29 -0.52 9.83 -5.55
CA LEU A 29 0.01 8.50 -5.24
C LEU A 29 0.23 8.30 -3.74
N GLY A 30 0.85 9.26 -3.06
CA GLY A 30 1.09 9.19 -1.61
C GLY A 30 -0.21 9.11 -0.80
N PRO A 31 -1.15 10.06 -0.96
CA PRO A 31 -2.45 10.00 -0.30
C PRO A 31 -3.24 8.71 -0.59
N LEU A 32 -3.34 8.28 -1.85
CA LEU A 32 -4.04 7.05 -2.22
C LEU A 32 -3.37 5.81 -1.61
N TYR A 33 -2.04 5.77 -1.59
CA TYR A 33 -1.28 4.73 -0.91
C TYR A 33 -1.68 4.67 0.57
N PHE A 34 -1.64 5.80 1.29
CA PHE A 34 -2.02 5.82 2.70
C PHE A 34 -3.47 5.42 2.93
N VAL A 35 -4.42 5.90 2.12
CA VAL A 35 -5.83 5.50 2.22
C VAL A 35 -5.97 3.99 2.06
N THR A 36 -5.26 3.39 1.11
CA THR A 36 -5.35 1.94 0.82
C THR A 36 -5.09 1.05 2.04
N TRP A 37 -4.13 1.39 2.91
CA TRP A 37 -3.79 0.55 4.06
C TRP A 37 -4.23 1.12 5.42
N LYS A 38 -4.47 2.43 5.51
CA LYS A 38 -4.98 3.04 6.74
C LYS A 38 -6.49 2.93 6.87
N CYS A 39 -7.25 3.05 5.76
CA CYS A 39 -8.70 2.85 5.73
C CYS A 39 -9.03 1.39 6.09
N ARG A 40 -10.14 1.13 6.79
CA ARG A 40 -10.58 -0.23 7.18
C ARG A 40 -11.74 -0.78 6.34
N ASP A 41 -12.24 0.04 5.42
CA ASP A 41 -13.35 -0.28 4.52
C ASP A 41 -12.81 -0.93 3.24
N ILE A 42 -13.16 -2.21 3.02
CA ILE A 42 -12.64 -3.03 1.91
C ILE A 42 -12.98 -2.43 0.53
N PRO A 43 -14.23 -2.04 0.22
CA PRO A 43 -14.55 -1.32 -1.01
C PRO A 43 -13.65 -0.11 -1.27
N ILE A 44 -13.36 0.70 -0.24
CA ILE A 44 -12.48 1.87 -0.39
C ILE A 44 -11.05 1.44 -0.71
N ARG A 45 -10.51 0.42 -0.02
CA ARG A 45 -9.17 -0.10 -0.30
C ARG A 45 -9.04 -0.57 -1.75
N ALA A 46 -10.04 -1.29 -2.24
CA ALA A 46 -10.09 -1.77 -3.61
C ALA A 46 -10.14 -0.61 -4.61
N LYS A 47 -11.00 0.40 -4.37
CA LYS A 47 -11.11 1.59 -5.21
C LYS A 47 -9.80 2.38 -5.26
N THR A 48 -9.12 2.58 -4.13
CA THR A 48 -7.81 3.27 -4.14
C THR A 48 -6.72 2.46 -4.84
N MET A 49 -6.69 1.14 -4.71
CA MET A 49 -5.72 0.32 -5.47
C MET A 49 -5.90 0.46 -6.98
N ASP A 50 -7.15 0.48 -7.46
CA ASP A 50 -7.46 0.70 -8.87
C ASP A 50 -7.04 2.10 -9.33
N LEU A 51 -7.30 3.15 -8.53
CA LEU A 51 -6.87 4.52 -8.82
C LEU A 51 -5.35 4.66 -8.88
N ILE A 52 -4.62 4.05 -7.94
CA ILE A 52 -3.15 4.01 -8.00
C ILE A 52 -2.70 3.33 -9.30
N GLY A 53 -3.38 2.27 -9.75
CA GLY A 53 -3.11 1.60 -11.01
C GLY A 53 -3.22 2.50 -12.25
N ARG A 54 -4.09 3.51 -12.20
CA ARG A 54 -4.32 4.48 -13.28
C ARG A 54 -3.48 5.75 -13.17
N ALA A 55 -2.91 6.02 -11.99
CA ALA A 55 -2.05 7.18 -11.75
C ALA A 55 -0.76 7.14 -12.62
N PRO A 56 -0.03 8.26 -12.75
CA PRO A 56 1.27 8.30 -13.42
C PRO A 56 2.26 7.28 -12.87
N ALA A 57 3.23 6.86 -13.68
CA ALA A 57 4.22 5.86 -13.26
C ALA A 57 5.07 6.32 -12.05
N ARG A 58 5.31 7.63 -11.91
CA ARG A 58 6.10 8.23 -10.84
C ARG A 58 5.60 9.62 -10.47
N GLU A 59 5.51 9.90 -9.17
CA GLU A 59 5.29 11.22 -8.57
C GLU A 59 6.34 11.45 -7.48
N GLY A 60 7.39 12.22 -7.77
CA GLY A 60 8.52 12.41 -6.86
C GLY A 60 9.17 11.08 -6.43
N ILE A 61 9.08 10.78 -5.12
CA ILE A 61 9.60 9.55 -4.50
C ILE A 61 8.66 8.34 -4.67
N TRP A 62 7.45 8.55 -5.15
CA TRP A 62 6.42 7.53 -5.30
C TRP A 62 6.50 6.92 -6.69
N ARG A 63 6.90 5.66 -6.76
CA ARG A 63 6.76 4.84 -7.97
C ARG A 63 5.47 4.03 -7.85
N ARG A 64 4.59 4.14 -8.84
CA ARG A 64 3.26 3.50 -8.85
C ARG A 64 3.34 2.01 -8.54
N GLU A 65 4.26 1.31 -9.20
CA GLU A 65 4.42 -0.14 -9.01
C GLU A 65 4.84 -0.50 -7.59
N SER A 66 5.81 0.22 -7.03
CA SER A 66 6.27 0.06 -5.65
C SER A 66 5.13 0.32 -4.66
N ALA A 67 4.38 1.41 -4.84
CA ALA A 67 3.23 1.75 -4.01
C ALA A 67 2.16 0.66 -4.04
N LEU A 68 1.83 0.15 -5.23
CA LEU A 68 0.86 -0.93 -5.39
C LEU A 68 1.33 -2.25 -4.77
N LYS A 69 2.59 -2.64 -4.96
CA LYS A 69 3.15 -3.87 -4.39
C LYS A 69 3.08 -3.84 -2.87
N LEU A 70 3.55 -2.75 -2.27
CA LEU A 70 3.56 -2.60 -0.81
C LEU A 70 2.14 -2.50 -0.23
N ALA A 71 1.25 -1.73 -0.87
CA ALA A 71 -0.13 -1.62 -0.45
C ALA A 71 -0.86 -2.97 -0.52
N ARG A 72 -0.68 -3.73 -1.61
CA ARG A 72 -1.24 -5.08 -1.74
C ARG A 72 -0.70 -6.04 -0.69
N TRP A 73 0.60 -6.02 -0.42
CA TRP A 73 1.19 -6.85 0.63
C TRP A 73 0.56 -6.52 1.99
N LYS A 74 0.50 -5.22 2.37
CA LYS A 74 -0.13 -4.79 3.63
C LYS A 74 -1.57 -5.25 3.76
N VAL A 75 -2.40 -4.97 2.75
CA VAL A 75 -3.82 -5.32 2.75
C VAL A 75 -4.00 -6.83 2.88
N ARG A 76 -3.26 -7.63 2.10
CA ARG A 76 -3.31 -9.10 2.19
C ARG A 76 -2.88 -9.61 3.56
N LYS A 77 -1.86 -9.02 4.17
CA LYS A 77 -1.41 -9.41 5.52
C LYS A 77 -2.49 -9.14 6.57
N GLU A 78 -3.08 -7.94 6.54
CA GLU A 78 -4.16 -7.59 7.46
C GLU A 78 -5.39 -8.48 7.26
N GLU A 79 -5.80 -8.74 6.01
CA GLU A 79 -6.95 -9.59 5.69
C GLU A 79 -6.72 -11.06 6.07
N SER A 80 -5.50 -11.58 5.88
CA SER A 80 -5.15 -12.95 6.26
C SER A 80 -5.21 -13.14 7.78
N GLU A 81 -4.65 -12.18 8.51
CA GLU A 81 -4.68 -12.21 9.98
C GLU A 81 -6.09 -11.97 10.52
N ALA A 82 -6.87 -11.08 9.90
CA ALA A 82 -8.28 -10.89 10.23
C ALA A 82 -9.07 -12.18 10.03
N THR A 83 -8.88 -12.87 8.90
CA THR A 83 -9.53 -14.15 8.60
C THR A 83 -9.19 -15.20 9.65
N ARG A 84 -7.92 -15.27 10.10
CA ARG A 84 -7.48 -16.15 11.18
C ARG A 84 -8.19 -15.86 12.52
N LEU A 85 -8.56 -14.60 12.75
CA LEU A 85 -9.31 -14.14 13.92
C LEU A 85 -10.84 -14.28 13.76
N GLY A 86 -11.31 -14.84 12.64
CA GLY A 86 -12.73 -15.07 12.38
C GLY A 86 -13.48 -13.89 11.74
N TRP A 87 -12.76 -12.90 11.19
CA TRP A 87 -13.33 -11.80 10.42
C TRP A 87 -14.07 -12.28 9.16
N GLN A 88 -15.17 -11.62 8.84
CA GLN A 88 -15.97 -11.86 7.63
C GLN A 88 -15.99 -10.65 6.69
N LEU A 89 -16.14 -10.91 5.39
CA LEU A 89 -16.20 -9.86 4.37
C LEU A 89 -17.35 -8.88 4.68
N GLY A 90 -17.03 -7.58 4.75
CA GLY A 90 -17.97 -6.52 5.08
C GLY A 90 -17.83 -6.01 6.52
N GLU A 91 -17.13 -6.75 7.39
CA GLU A 91 -16.76 -6.25 8.71
C GLU A 91 -15.54 -5.32 8.63
N ILE A 92 -15.37 -4.49 9.65
CA ILE A 92 -14.18 -3.66 9.83
C ILE A 92 -13.02 -4.57 10.25
N ILE A 93 -11.85 -4.44 9.61
CA ILE A 93 -10.64 -5.20 9.97
C ILE A 93 -10.31 -4.98 11.46
N PRO A 94 -10.15 -6.07 12.26
CA PRO A 94 -9.89 -5.97 13.69
C PRO A 94 -8.52 -5.36 13.99
N GLU A 95 -8.43 -4.63 15.10
CA GLU A 95 -7.19 -3.93 15.48
C GLU A 95 -5.99 -4.87 15.65
N ALA A 96 -6.23 -6.10 16.11
CA ALA A 96 -5.21 -7.12 16.29
C ALA A 96 -4.60 -7.63 14.98
N ALA A 97 -5.26 -7.40 13.84
CA ALA A 97 -4.75 -7.78 12.53
C ALA A 97 -3.97 -6.66 11.83
N ARG A 98 -3.90 -5.46 12.42
CA ARG A 98 -3.36 -4.27 11.75
C ARG A 98 -1.84 -4.31 11.63
N VAL A 99 -1.34 -3.89 10.49
CA VAL A 99 0.10 -3.64 10.27
C VAL A 99 0.36 -2.16 10.50
N TYR A 100 1.01 -1.79 11.61
CA TYR A 100 1.18 -0.38 11.99
C TYR A 100 2.30 0.31 11.23
N TRP A 101 3.44 -0.35 11.20
CA TRP A 101 4.66 0.08 10.53
C TRP A 101 5.44 -1.16 10.10
N GLU A 102 6.24 -0.97 9.08
CA GLU A 102 7.05 -1.98 8.42
C GLU A 102 8.42 -1.41 8.09
N THR A 103 9.42 -2.28 8.10
CA THR A 103 10.74 -2.05 7.53
C THR A 103 10.97 -3.06 6.41
N LEU A 104 11.64 -2.60 5.36
CA LEU A 104 11.93 -3.39 4.18
C LEU A 104 13.46 -3.44 4.02
N ASP A 105 14.02 -4.64 4.08
CA ASP A 105 15.45 -4.87 3.91
C ASP A 105 15.67 -5.83 2.74
N GLU A 106 16.60 -5.50 1.85
CA GLU A 106 17.02 -6.41 0.78
C GLU A 106 18.06 -7.38 1.36
N VAL A 107 17.75 -8.68 1.32
CA VAL A 107 18.61 -9.74 1.84
C VAL A 107 18.98 -10.65 0.66
N GLU A 108 20.26 -10.99 0.57
CA GLU A 108 20.75 -11.97 -0.39
C GLU A 108 20.80 -13.34 0.29
N ARG A 109 20.14 -14.33 -0.33
CA ARG A 109 20.19 -15.72 0.10
C ARG A 109 21.52 -16.36 -0.30
N ASP A 110 21.83 -17.51 0.30
CA ASP A 110 23.06 -18.27 0.02
C ASP A 110 23.20 -18.70 -1.46
N ASP A 111 22.09 -18.77 -2.20
CA ASP A 111 22.04 -19.10 -3.64
C ASP A 111 22.23 -17.87 -4.55
N GLY A 112 22.48 -16.68 -3.98
CA GLY A 112 22.58 -15.41 -4.69
C GLY A 112 21.23 -14.76 -5.04
N THR A 113 20.11 -15.38 -4.66
CA THR A 113 18.78 -14.82 -4.88
C THR A 113 18.53 -13.66 -3.93
N LYS A 114 18.11 -12.52 -4.47
CA LYS A 114 17.74 -11.35 -3.66
C LYS A 114 16.27 -11.38 -3.28
N VAL A 115 15.99 -11.26 -1.98
CA VAL A 115 14.64 -11.21 -1.41
C VAL A 115 14.44 -9.95 -0.61
N THR A 116 13.18 -9.54 -0.41
CA THR A 116 12.84 -8.45 0.50
C THR A 116 12.38 -9.05 1.81
N MET A 117 13.16 -8.87 2.87
CA MET A 117 12.73 -9.17 4.24
C MET A 117 11.84 -8.03 4.73
N VAL A 118 10.58 -8.36 5.02
CA VAL A 118 9.62 -7.41 5.57
C VAL A 118 9.48 -7.67 7.04
N ARG A 119 9.80 -6.68 7.87
CA ARG A 119 9.59 -6.72 9.33
C ARG A 119 8.47 -5.77 9.69
N TRP A 120 7.54 -6.19 10.53
CA TRP A 120 6.43 -5.31 10.92
C TRP A 120 5.94 -5.52 12.34
N CYS A 121 5.18 -4.53 12.80
CA CYS A 121 4.52 -4.55 14.09
C CYS A 121 3.00 -4.73 13.93
N ALA A 122 2.47 -5.79 14.54
CA ALA A 122 1.05 -6.14 14.50
C ALA A 122 0.20 -5.46 15.58
N ARG A 123 0.81 -4.88 16.61
CA ARG A 123 0.08 -4.30 17.74
C ARG A 123 0.65 -2.96 18.16
N ARG A 124 -0.20 -1.94 18.20
CA ARG A 124 0.17 -0.59 18.62
C ARG A 124 0.85 -0.63 20.00
N GLY A 125 2.07 -0.11 20.09
CA GLY A 125 2.81 0.01 21.35
C GLY A 125 3.46 -1.27 21.88
N VAL A 126 3.52 -2.35 21.08
CA VAL A 126 4.28 -3.56 21.44
C VAL A 126 5.29 -3.86 20.34
N GLU A 127 6.57 -4.04 20.70
CA GLU A 127 7.62 -4.56 19.81
C GLU A 127 7.42 -6.06 19.54
N VAL A 128 6.26 -6.45 19.02
CA VAL A 128 6.16 -7.76 18.36
C VAL A 128 6.67 -7.55 16.95
N HIS A 129 7.88 -8.04 16.69
CA HIS A 129 8.46 -8.09 15.37
C HIS A 129 8.04 -9.40 14.69
N CYS A 130 7.11 -9.28 13.75
CA CYS A 130 6.88 -10.35 12.78
C CYS A 130 7.79 -10.10 11.58
N GLU A 131 8.23 -11.18 10.94
CA GLU A 131 9.05 -11.08 9.73
C GLU A 131 8.60 -12.10 8.67
N GLU A 132 8.79 -11.72 7.41
CA GLU A 132 8.46 -12.55 6.26
C GLU A 132 9.39 -12.19 5.09
N GLU A 133 9.88 -13.22 4.41
CA GLU A 133 10.56 -13.05 3.13
C GLU A 133 9.54 -12.91 2.00
N VAL A 134 9.66 -11.82 1.24
CA VAL A 134 8.80 -11.53 0.10
C VAL A 134 9.66 -11.42 -1.16
N GLU A 135 9.44 -12.34 -2.10
CA GLU A 135 10.11 -12.34 -3.39
C GLU A 135 9.49 -11.29 -4.33
N GLY A 136 10.31 -10.67 -5.18
CA GLY A 136 9.85 -9.75 -6.23
C GLY A 136 9.25 -8.43 -5.72
N MET A 137 9.42 -8.11 -4.43
CA MET A 137 8.89 -6.88 -3.84
C MET A 137 9.56 -5.64 -4.45
N GLY A 138 10.90 -5.64 -4.59
CA GLY A 138 11.65 -4.68 -5.42
C GLY A 138 11.20 -3.23 -5.25
N ILE A 139 11.02 -2.79 -3.99
CA ILE A 139 10.40 -1.50 -3.67
C ILE A 139 11.44 -0.40 -3.81
N GLU A 140 11.19 0.51 -4.75
CA GLU A 140 12.02 1.69 -4.99
C GLU A 140 11.38 2.98 -4.45
N MET A 141 10.64 2.89 -3.33
CA MET A 141 10.12 4.09 -2.67
C MET A 141 11.25 4.84 -1.96
N GLY A 142 11.37 6.15 -2.21
CA GLY A 142 12.40 6.99 -1.57
C GLY A 142 13.77 7.02 -2.26
N LYS A 143 13.97 6.26 -3.35
CA LYS A 143 15.20 6.34 -4.15
C LYS A 143 15.05 7.45 -5.22
N MET A 144 15.78 8.56 -5.03
CA MET A 144 15.95 9.62 -6.04
C MET A 144 17.04 9.20 -7.04
N THR A 145 16.77 8.18 -7.83
CA THR A 145 17.56 7.88 -9.03
C THR A 145 16.64 7.89 -10.24
#